data_AF-A0A914X0I7-F1
#
_entry.id   AF-A0A914X0I7-F1
#
_cell.length_a   1.000
_cell.length_b   1.000
_cell.length_c   1.000
_cell.angle_alpha   90.00
_cell.angle_beta   90.00
_cell.angle_gamma   90.00
#
_symmetry.space_group_name_H-M   'P 1'
#
loop_
_entity.id
_entity.type
_entity.pdbx_description
1 polymer ?
#
loop_
_entity_poly.entity_id
_entity_poly.type
_entity_poly.pdbx_seq_one_letter_code
_entity_poly.pdbx_strand_id
1 'polypeptide(L)'
;MAAANGVMADMSLRSLPTSPSLADLREQQATMLDRLRARFLDALDPKDIVPTLVARHILRSDEMGAIYAKKGRTDQVEKLIEILKTKNHWWGPVTDALIRNGKNRLAEEVMTATAASCANGTVKRT
;
A
#
# COMPACT_ATOMS: atom_id res chain seq x y z
N MET A 1 38.68 27.11 -44.74
CA MET A 1 37.68 27.56 -43.74
C MET A 1 36.83 26.32 -43.39
N ALA A 2 37.23 25.44 -42.47
CA ALA A 2 37.31 25.58 -41.00
C ALA A 2 35.94 25.89 -40.34
N ALA A 3 35.30 24.80 -39.86
CA ALA A 3 34.44 24.62 -38.66
C ALA A 3 33.28 25.62 -38.38
N ALA A 4 32.16 25.29 -37.74
CA ALA A 4 31.78 24.16 -36.89
C ALA A 4 30.24 24.00 -36.90
N ASN A 5 29.78 22.75 -36.86
CA ASN A 5 28.39 22.38 -36.59
C ASN A 5 28.01 22.77 -35.15
N GLY A 6 26.98 23.60 -34.99
CA GLY A 6 26.35 23.91 -33.71
C GLY A 6 25.55 22.73 -33.19
N VAL A 7 26.18 21.91 -32.36
CA VAL A 7 25.52 21.01 -31.41
C VAL A 7 25.27 21.77 -30.11
N MET A 8 24.20 21.39 -29.39
CA MET A 8 23.70 21.86 -28.09
C MET A 8 22.64 22.98 -28.21
N ALA A 9 21.41 22.85 -27.71
CA ALA A 9 20.89 21.97 -26.68
C ALA A 9 19.43 21.61 -26.96
N ASP A 10 19.17 20.33 -27.29
CA ASP A 10 17.88 19.71 -26.98
C ASP A 10 17.85 19.52 -25.47
N MET A 11 17.50 20.59 -24.76
CA MET A 11 17.13 20.51 -23.35
C MET A 11 15.68 20.03 -23.30
N SER A 12 15.44 18.83 -23.84
CA SER A 12 14.37 17.96 -23.34
C SER A 12 14.61 17.88 -21.84
N LEU A 13 13.82 18.65 -21.09
CA LEU A 13 13.46 18.35 -19.72
C LEU A 13 12.94 16.91 -19.79
N ARG A 14 13.86 15.96 -19.66
CA ARG A 14 13.58 14.59 -19.23
C ARG A 14 12.70 14.82 -18.03
N SER A 15 11.40 14.59 -18.21
CA SER A 15 10.41 14.62 -17.17
C SER A 15 10.95 13.68 -16.12
N LEU A 16 11.60 14.28 -15.11
CA LEU A 16 12.01 13.59 -13.91
C LEU A 16 10.75 12.84 -13.47
N PRO A 17 10.85 11.54 -13.11
CA PRO A 17 9.70 10.83 -12.60
C PRO A 17 9.13 11.68 -11.47
N THR A 18 7.98 12.30 -11.71
CA THR A 18 7.37 13.21 -10.76
C THR A 18 7.06 12.33 -9.57
N SER A 19 7.77 12.56 -8.46
CA SER A 19 7.45 11.88 -7.21
C SER A 19 5.94 12.00 -7.02
N PRO A 20 5.21 10.87 -6.92
CA PRO A 20 3.76 10.92 -6.81
C PRO A 20 3.40 11.75 -5.60
N SER A 21 2.35 12.58 -5.74
CA SER A 21 1.90 13.37 -4.61
C SER A 21 1.44 12.43 -3.47
N LEU A 22 1.44 12.93 -2.24
CA LEU A 22 0.92 12.13 -1.11
C LEU A 22 -0.54 11.71 -1.31
N ALA A 23 -1.31 12.47 -2.09
CA ALA A 23 -2.68 12.12 -2.45
C ALA A 23 -2.72 10.94 -3.44
N ASP A 24 -1.90 10.98 -4.50
CA ASP A 24 -1.78 9.87 -5.47
C ASP A 24 -1.34 8.57 -4.78
N LEU A 25 -0.37 8.65 -3.87
CA LEU A 25 0.09 7.48 -3.11
C LEU A 25 -1.02 6.88 -2.24
N ARG A 26 -1.86 7.72 -1.63
CA ARG A 26 -2.99 7.26 -0.83
C ARG A 26 -4.08 6.63 -1.69
N GLU A 27 -4.34 7.18 -2.87
CA GLU A 27 -5.31 6.63 -3.81
C GLU A 27 -4.85 5.27 -4.37
N GLN A 28 -3.56 5.14 -4.69
CA GLN A 28 -2.95 3.86 -5.05
C GLN A 28 -3.05 2.84 -3.93
N GLN A 29 -2.74 3.23 -2.68
CA GLN A 29 -2.88 2.36 -1.51
C GLN A 29 -4.34 1.96 -1.24
N ALA A 30 -5.29 2.88 -1.41
CA ALA A 30 -6.71 2.60 -1.26
C ALA A 30 -7.20 1.60 -2.32
N THR A 31 -6.81 1.81 -3.58
CA THR A 31 -7.10 0.89 -4.69
C THR A 31 -6.50 -0.49 -4.44
N MET A 32 -5.29 -0.55 -3.89
CA MET A 32 -4.65 -1.80 -3.50
C MET A 32 -5.43 -2.53 -2.41
N LEU A 33 -5.83 -1.80 -1.36
CA LEU A 33 -6.64 -2.33 -0.27
C LEU A 33 -7.97 -2.87 -0.80
N ASP A 34 -8.61 -2.18 -1.75
CA ASP A 34 -9.86 -2.66 -2.35
C ASP A 34 -9.67 -3.96 -3.15
N ARG A 35 -8.52 -4.14 -3.83
CA ARG A 35 -8.19 -5.41 -4.50
C ARG A 35 -7.92 -6.54 -3.51
N LEU A 36 -7.27 -6.23 -2.39
CA LEU A 36 -6.95 -7.19 -1.34
C LEU A 36 -8.12 -7.42 -0.36
N ARG A 37 -9.16 -6.58 -0.41
CA ARG A 37 -10.31 -6.61 0.50
C ARG A 37 -10.96 -7.98 0.53
N ALA A 38 -11.30 -8.55 -0.62
CA ALA A 38 -11.92 -9.88 -0.69
C ALA A 38 -11.05 -10.96 -0.02
N ARG A 39 -9.72 -10.88 -0.18
CA ARG A 39 -8.76 -11.81 0.40
C ARG A 39 -8.61 -11.63 1.91
N PHE A 40 -8.63 -10.37 2.37
CA PHE A 40 -8.61 -10.06 3.79
C PHE A 40 -9.91 -10.48 4.48
N LEU A 41 -11.08 -10.28 3.89
CA LEU A 41 -12.34 -10.73 4.50
C LEU A 41 -12.41 -12.27 4.66
N ASP A 42 -11.80 -13.00 3.74
CA ASP A 42 -11.79 -14.46 3.72
C ASP A 42 -10.82 -15.04 4.76
N ALA A 43 -9.57 -14.58 4.75
CA ALA A 43 -8.46 -15.22 5.45
C ALA A 43 -7.85 -14.41 6.61
N LEU A 44 -8.24 -13.15 6.81
CA LEU A 44 -7.75 -12.32 7.91
C LEU A 44 -8.54 -12.56 9.20
N ASP A 45 -7.83 -12.68 10.32
CA ASP A 45 -8.44 -12.55 11.64
C ASP A 45 -7.94 -11.23 12.25
N PRO A 46 -8.83 -10.30 12.62
CA PRO A 46 -8.43 -9.03 13.22
C PRO A 46 -7.64 -9.21 14.52
N LYS A 47 -7.83 -10.30 15.26
CA LYS A 47 -7.08 -10.58 16.50
C LYS A 47 -5.59 -10.80 16.28
N ASP A 48 -5.22 -11.28 15.10
CA ASP A 48 -3.84 -11.57 14.73
C ASP A 48 -3.05 -10.31 14.32
N ILE A 49 -3.77 -9.30 13.84
CA ILE A 49 -3.18 -8.14 13.16
C ILE A 49 -3.35 -6.86 13.95
N VAL A 50 -4.54 -6.60 14.49
CA VAL A 50 -4.84 -5.37 15.21
C VAL A 50 -3.86 -5.13 16.37
N PRO A 51 -3.51 -6.12 17.21
CA PRO A 51 -2.52 -5.91 18.28
C PRO A 51 -1.14 -5.52 17.74
N THR A 52 -0.71 -6.12 16.63
CA THR A 52 0.59 -5.78 15.99
C THR A 52 0.58 -4.35 15.45
N LEU A 53 -0.53 -3.92 14.85
CA LEU A 53 -0.70 -2.56 14.33
C LEU A 53 -0.76 -1.52 15.44
N VAL A 54 -1.34 -1.85 16.59
CA VAL A 54 -1.34 -0.99 17.78
C VAL A 54 0.05 -0.89 18.39
N ALA A 55 0.74 -2.02 18.53
CA ALA A 55 2.12 -2.06 19.04
C ALA A 55 3.10 -1.28 18.17
N ARG A 56 2.85 -1.20 16.86
CA ARG A 56 3.65 -0.42 15.90
C ARG A 56 3.13 1.01 15.68
N HIS A 57 2.23 1.49 16.54
CA HIS A 57 1.66 2.84 16.51
C HIS A 57 0.97 3.25 15.20
N ILE A 58 0.52 2.28 14.40
CA ILE A 58 -0.29 2.54 13.21
C ILE A 58 -1.74 2.77 13.62
N LEU A 59 -2.25 1.87 14.46
CA LEU A 59 -3.55 2.00 15.08
C LEU A 59 -3.40 2.58 16.48
N ARG A 60 -4.31 3.46 16.85
CA ARG A 60 -4.47 3.91 18.22
C ARG A 60 -5.46 3.00 18.98
N SER A 61 -5.46 3.10 20.31
CA SER A 61 -6.34 2.30 21.16
C SER A 61 -7.83 2.59 20.93
N ASP A 62 -8.20 3.82 20.55
CA ASP A 62 -9.55 4.20 20.13
C ASP A 62 -9.98 3.46 18.85
N GLU A 63 -9.07 3.39 17.87
CA GLU A 63 -9.30 2.71 16.59
C GLU A 63 -9.42 1.19 16.78
N MET A 64 -8.58 0.62 17.66
CA MET A 64 -8.69 -0.77 18.10
C MET A 64 -10.06 -1.07 18.74
N GLY A 65 -10.51 -0.20 19.65
CA GLY A 65 -11.83 -0.32 20.27
C GLY A 65 -12.96 -0.24 19.24
N ALA A 66 -12.86 0.68 18.27
CA ALA A 66 -13.84 0.82 17.20
C ALA A 66 -13.90 -0.39 16.26
N ILE A 67 -12.78 -1.07 16.02
CA ILE A 67 -12.74 -2.33 15.27
C ILE A 67 -13.48 -3.41 16.07
N TYR A 68 -13.05 -3.70 17.30
CA TYR A 68 -13.64 -4.79 18.10
C TYR A 68 -15.09 -4.55 18.55
N ALA A 69 -15.57 -3.31 18.53
CA ALA A 69 -16.98 -3.00 18.75
C ALA A 69 -17.91 -3.58 17.66
N LYS A 70 -17.37 -3.95 16.49
CA LYS A 70 -18.14 -4.62 15.44
C LYS A 70 -18.38 -6.09 15.80
N LYS A 71 -19.61 -6.57 15.55
CA LYS A 71 -20.07 -7.92 15.95
C LYS A 71 -19.53 -9.04 15.06
N GLY A 72 -19.30 -8.80 13.77
CA GLY A 72 -18.82 -9.81 12.82
C GLY A 72 -17.34 -9.68 12.49
N ARG A 73 -16.64 -10.80 12.27
CA ARG A 73 -15.25 -10.82 11.76
C ARG A 73 -15.12 -9.99 10.49
N THR A 74 -16.05 -10.17 9.55
CA THR A 74 -16.11 -9.42 8.29
C THR A 74 -16.23 -7.93 8.55
N ASP A 75 -17.15 -7.51 9.43
CA ASP A 75 -17.34 -6.09 9.78
C ASP A 75 -16.11 -5.48 10.49
N GLN A 76 -15.41 -6.28 11.31
CA GLN A 76 -14.17 -5.88 11.96
C GLN A 76 -13.06 -5.66 10.93
N VAL A 77 -12.89 -6.58 9.98
CA VAL A 77 -11.90 -6.47 8.90
C VAL A 77 -12.26 -5.31 7.96
N GLU A 78 -13.53 -5.11 7.64
CA GLU A 78 -14.01 -3.94 6.91
C GLU A 78 -13.62 -2.64 7.61
N LYS A 79 -13.89 -2.57 8.92
CA LYS A 79 -13.54 -1.39 9.69
C LYS A 79 -12.04 -1.15 9.74
N LEU A 80 -11.26 -2.22 9.85
CA LEU A 80 -9.80 -2.16 9.76
C LEU A 80 -9.36 -1.60 8.40
N ILE A 81 -9.90 -2.09 7.29
CA ILE A 81 -9.57 -1.61 5.93
C ILE A 81 -9.89 -0.11 5.79
N GLU A 82 -11.06 0.34 6.27
CA GLU A 82 -11.41 1.77 6.28
C GLU A 82 -10.35 2.61 7.00
N ILE A 83 -9.91 2.17 8.18
CA ILE A 83 -8.91 2.89 8.97
C ILE A 83 -7.57 2.88 8.22
N LEU A 84 -7.15 1.74 7.68
CA LEU A 84 -5.88 1.60 6.95
C LEU A 84 -5.81 2.51 5.71
N LYS A 85 -6.93 2.77 5.02
CA LYS A 85 -6.97 3.73 3.89
C LYS A 85 -6.55 5.15 4.29
N THR A 86 -6.74 5.53 5.56
CA THR A 86 -6.38 6.86 6.07
C THR A 86 -4.94 6.92 6.62
N LYS A 87 -4.30 5.76 6.79
CA LYS A 87 -2.97 5.62 7.40
C LYS A 87 -1.91 5.47 6.32
N ASN A 88 -0.70 5.91 6.64
CA ASN A 88 0.48 5.67 5.81
C ASN A 88 1.31 4.53 6.44
N HIS A 89 2.14 3.86 5.63
CA HIS A 89 3.14 2.88 6.08
C HIS A 89 2.60 1.65 6.84
N TRP A 90 1.32 1.34 6.71
CA TRP A 90 0.72 0.19 7.38
C TRP A 90 1.08 -1.15 6.72
N TRP A 91 1.47 -1.14 5.44
CA TRP A 91 1.74 -2.35 4.65
C TRP A 91 2.83 -3.22 5.27
N GLY A 92 3.98 -2.66 5.65
CA GLY A 92 5.09 -3.43 6.23
C GLY A 92 4.69 -4.15 7.52
N PRO A 93 4.06 -3.45 8.47
CA PRO A 93 3.49 -4.06 9.68
C PRO A 93 2.38 -5.07 9.43
N VAL A 94 1.52 -4.87 8.42
CA VAL A 94 0.52 -5.88 8.01
C VAL A 94 1.21 -7.11 7.45
N THR A 95 2.20 -6.96 6.56
CA THR A 95 2.98 -8.05 6.00
C THR A 95 3.72 -8.84 7.08
N ASP A 96 4.39 -8.16 8.03
CA ASP A 96 5.05 -8.79 9.18
C ASP A 96 4.06 -9.57 10.04
N ALA A 97 2.88 -9.00 10.32
CA ALA A 97 1.84 -9.70 11.05
C ALA A 97 1.31 -10.91 10.27
N LEU A 98 1.11 -10.81 8.95
CA LEU A 98 0.69 -11.93 8.12
C LEU A 98 1.71 -13.08 8.14
N ILE A 99 3.01 -12.77 8.02
CA ILE A 99 4.08 -13.77 8.05
C ILE A 99 4.12 -14.49 9.40
N ARG A 100 4.04 -13.73 10.51
CA ARG A 100 4.04 -14.30 11.87
C ARG A 100 2.85 -15.21 12.15
N ASN A 101 1.71 -14.93 11.52
CA ASN A 101 0.50 -15.74 11.64
C ASN A 101 0.39 -16.84 10.58
N GLY A 102 1.48 -17.14 9.85
CA GLY A 102 1.53 -18.22 8.85
C GLY A 102 0.76 -17.92 7.56
N LYS A 103 0.29 -16.68 7.36
CA LYS A 103 -0.46 -16.23 6.17
C LYS A 103 0.51 -15.75 5.07
N ASN A 104 1.56 -16.53 4.82
CA ASN A 104 2.64 -16.18 3.88
C ASN A 104 2.13 -15.94 2.46
N ARG A 105 1.13 -16.70 2.00
CA ARG A 105 0.51 -16.48 0.68
C ARG A 105 -0.14 -15.11 0.55
N LEU A 106 -0.88 -14.67 1.58
CA LEU A 106 -1.44 -13.32 1.61
C LEU A 106 -0.34 -12.26 1.70
N ALA A 107 0.72 -12.51 2.48
CA ALA A 107 1.86 -11.61 2.58
C ALA A 107 2.55 -11.40 1.22
N GLU A 108 2.78 -12.49 0.47
CA GLU A 108 3.34 -12.45 -0.88
C GLU A 108 2.43 -11.72 -1.86
N GLU A 109 1.10 -11.94 -1.81
CA GLU A 109 0.13 -11.19 -2.63
C GLU A 109 0.19 -9.69 -2.33
N VAL A 110 0.25 -9.31 -1.05
CA VAL A 110 0.40 -7.90 -0.63
C VAL A 110 1.71 -7.32 -1.14
N MET A 111 2.82 -8.05 -1.02
CA MET A 111 4.14 -7.61 -1.49
C MET A 111 4.17 -7.48 -3.01
N THR A 112 3.59 -8.43 -3.75
CA THR A 112 3.51 -8.41 -5.21
C THR A 112 2.66 -7.25 -5.71
N ALA A 113 1.51 -7.01 -5.06
CA ALA A 113 0.63 -5.90 -5.39
C ALA A 113 1.35 -4.55 -5.15
N THR A 114 2.11 -4.44 -4.05
CA THR A 114 2.91 -3.25 -3.72
C THR A 114 4.10 -3.06 -4.67
N ALA A 115 4.81 -4.14 -5.02
CA ALA A 115 5.92 -4.10 -5.97
C ALA A 115 5.46 -3.73 -7.39
N ALA A 116 4.28 -4.18 -7.81
CA ALA A 116 3.67 -3.78 -9.08
C ALA A 116 3.38 -2.26 -9.14
N SER A 117 3.06 -1.64 -7.99
CA SER A 117 2.92 -0.18 -7.92
C SER A 117 4.25 0.55 -8.08
N CYS A 118 5.38 -0.04 -7.67
CA CYS A 118 6.71 0.49 -7.97
C CYS A 118 7.14 0.23 -9.43
N ALA A 119 6.70 -0.88 -10.03
CA ALA A 119 7.06 -1.25 -11.41
C ALA A 119 6.24 -0.52 -12.49
N ASN A 120 5.07 0.02 -12.17
CA ASN A 120 4.21 0.75 -13.11
C ASN A 120 4.74 2.14 -13.53
N GLY A 121 5.91 2.56 -13.05
CA GLY A 121 6.68 3.68 -13.63
C GLY A 121 7.39 3.31 -14.93
N THR A 122 7.35 2.05 -15.35
CA THR A 122 8.00 1.56 -16.57
C THR A 122 7.01 0.82 -17.45
N VAL A 123 6.83 1.35 -18.67
CA VAL A 123 6.24 0.71 -19.86
C VAL A 123 4.70 0.78 -19.98
N LYS A 124 4.25 1.84 -20.65
CA LYS A 124 3.42 1.66 -21.85
C LYS A 124 4.04 2.45 -23.00
N ARG A 125 4.85 1.75 -23.80
CA ARG A 125 5.37 2.23 -25.08
C ARG A 125 4.69 1.36 -26.15
N THR A 126 3.65 1.91 -26.78
CA THR A 126 3.10 1.47 -28.07
C THR A 126 2.61 2.70 -28.79
#